data_AF-A0A3D3KYE1-F1
#
_entry.id   AF-A0A3D3KYE1-F1
#
_cell.length_a   1.000
_cell.length_b   1.000
_cell.length_c   1.000
_cell.angle_alpha   90.00
_cell.angle_beta   90.00
_cell.angle_gamma   90.00
#
_symmetry.space_group_name_H-M   'P 1'
#
loop_
_entity.id
_entity.type
_entity.pdbx_description
1 polymer ?
#
loop_
_entity_poly.entity_id
_entity_poly.type
_entity_poly.pdbx_seq_one_letter_code
_entity_poly.pdbx_strand_id
1 'polypeptide(L)' 'RTADATGSGTKDPTGVEGANPALDDTGNPKAKEVGEAAEPPEDPQNLDLTPEGLSDEPAKEEDPDSVAKPENS' A
#
# COMPACT_ATOMS: atom_id res chain seq x y z
N ARG A 1 24.03 -36.10 -6.02
CA ARG A 1 23.44 -35.34 -7.15
C ARG A 1 22.33 -36.21 -7.71
N THR A 2 21.07 -35.81 -7.86
CA THR A 2 20.33 -34.56 -7.62
C THR A 2 18.88 -35.05 -7.63
N ALA A 3 18.11 -34.81 -6.57
CA ALA A 3 16.67 -35.06 -6.60
C ALA A 3 16.03 -33.82 -7.23
N ASP A 4 15.55 -33.95 -8.46
CA ASP A 4 14.89 -32.87 -9.18
C ASP A 4 13.60 -32.49 -8.47
N ALA A 5 13.65 -31.33 -7.81
CA ALA A 5 12.50 -30.65 -7.27
C ALA A 5 11.79 -29.93 -8.43
N THR A 6 10.61 -30.39 -8.81
CA THR A 6 9.69 -29.59 -9.64
C THR A 6 8.29 -29.69 -9.06
N GLY A 7 8.08 -28.95 -7.96
CA GLY A 7 6.75 -28.68 -7.41
C GLY A 7 5.90 -27.97 -8.47
N SER A 8 4.80 -28.61 -8.85
CA SER A 8 3.78 -28.04 -9.73
C SER A 8 2.98 -26.98 -8.96
N GLY A 9 3.52 -25.76 -8.90
CA GLY A 9 2.78 -24.54 -8.56
C GLY A 9 3.14 -23.48 -9.58
N THR A 10 2.14 -22.85 -10.20
CA THR A 10 2.34 -21.72 -11.11
C THR A 10 3.20 -20.65 -10.44
N LYS A 11 4.31 -20.25 -11.09
CA LYS A 11 5.22 -19.20 -10.61
C LYS A 11 4.40 -17.96 -10.23
N ASP A 12 4.67 -17.42 -9.04
CA ASP A 12 4.06 -16.17 -8.59
C ASP A 12 4.31 -15.07 -9.67
N PRO A 13 3.26 -14.42 -10.21
CA PRO A 13 3.40 -13.44 -11.29
C PRO A 13 4.13 -12.17 -10.86
N THR A 14 4.36 -11.96 -9.57
CA THR A 14 5.19 -10.85 -9.05
C THR A 14 6.69 -11.08 -9.28
N GLY A 15 7.11 -12.29 -9.66
CA GLY A 15 8.51 -12.58 -9.99
C GLY A 15 9.46 -12.67 -8.80
N VAL A 16 8.95 -12.63 -7.56
CA VAL A 16 9.75 -12.86 -6.35
C VAL A 16 10.12 -14.35 -6.25
N GLU A 17 11.42 -14.63 -6.16
CA GLU A 17 11.93 -16.00 -6.02
C GLU A 17 12.07 -16.35 -4.53
N GLY A 18 11.37 -17.41 -4.10
CA GLY A 18 11.19 -17.77 -2.70
C GLY A 18 9.77 -17.45 -2.21
N ALA A 19 9.18 -18.33 -1.39
CA ALA A 19 7.84 -18.12 -0.85
C ALA A 19 7.78 -16.75 -0.15
N ASN A 20 6.78 -15.93 -0.49
CA ASN A 20 6.58 -14.62 0.12
C ASN A 20 6.73 -14.75 1.65
N PRO A 21 7.66 -14.03 2.32
CA PRO A 21 7.86 -14.16 3.76
C PRO A 21 6.56 -13.96 4.54
N ALA A 22 5.63 -13.15 4.01
CA ALA A 22 4.30 -12.93 4.57
C ALA A 22 3.30 -14.06 4.33
N LEU A 23 3.53 -15.00 3.39
CA LEU A 23 2.62 -16.12 3.07
C LEU A 23 3.25 -17.49 3.34
N ASP A 24 2.48 -18.44 3.83
CA ASP A 24 2.88 -19.83 3.98
C ASP A 24 2.94 -20.56 2.62
N ASP A 25 3.38 -21.82 2.62
CA ASP A 25 3.51 -22.63 1.40
C ASP A 25 2.17 -22.92 0.71
N THR A 26 1.05 -22.60 1.37
CA THR A 26 -0.31 -22.71 0.83
C THR A 26 -0.85 -21.38 0.31
N GLY A 27 -0.06 -20.29 0.42
CA GLY A 27 -0.43 -18.94 0.01
C GLY A 27 -1.26 -18.16 1.04
N ASN A 28 -1.41 -18.66 2.27
CA ASN A 28 -2.12 -17.97 3.35
C ASN A 28 -1.16 -17.08 4.16
N PRO A 29 -1.60 -15.97 4.77
CA PRO A 29 -0.73 -15.15 5.61
C PRO A 29 -0.05 -15.95 6.74
N LYS A 30 1.29 -15.93 6.81
CA LYS A 30 2.09 -16.60 7.86
C LYS A 30 1.79 -16.06 9.26
N ALA A 31 1.53 -14.76 9.35
CA ALA A 31 1.15 -14.10 10.59
C ALA A 31 -0.36 -13.85 10.59
N LYS A 32 -1.03 -14.28 11.66
CA LYS A 32 -2.39 -13.81 11.99
C LYS A 32 -2.38 -12.40 12.59
N GLU A 33 -1.19 -11.90 12.94
CA GLU A 33 -0.98 -10.70 13.73
C GLU A 33 -1.05 -9.46 12.83
N VAL A 34 -2.25 -9.20 12.34
CA VAL A 34 -2.69 -7.82 12.28
C VAL A 34 -3.04 -7.50 13.74
N GLY A 35 -2.42 -6.49 14.33
CA GLY A 35 -2.85 -5.99 15.64
C GLY A 35 -4.35 -5.65 15.60
N GLU A 36 -4.97 -5.51 16.76
CA GLU A 36 -6.35 -5.04 16.81
C GLU A 36 -6.47 -3.73 16.03
N ALA A 37 -7.48 -3.63 15.17
CA ALA A 37 -7.74 -2.39 14.47
C ALA A 37 -7.93 -1.29 15.51
N ALA A 38 -7.30 -0.13 15.30
CA ALA A 38 -7.52 1.00 16.19
C ALA A 38 -9.02 1.30 16.29
N GLU A 39 -9.50 1.53 17.51
CA GLU A 39 -10.88 1.95 17.71
C GLU A 39 -11.12 3.30 17.00
N PRO A 40 -12.30 3.49 16.38
CA PRO A 40 -12.65 4.77 15.81
C PRO A 40 -12.75 5.84 16.91
N PRO A 41 -12.51 7.13 16.60
CA PRO A 41 -12.72 8.21 17.55
C PRO A 41 -14.16 8.22 18.09
N GLU A 42 -14.33 8.59 19.36
CA GLU A 42 -15.66 8.69 20.00
C GLU A 42 -16.59 9.69 19.29
N ASP A 43 -16.01 10.73 18.69
CA ASP A 43 -16.74 11.78 17.99
C ASP A 43 -16.09 12.10 16.62
N PRO A 44 -16.39 11.30 15.59
CA PRO A 44 -15.85 11.53 14.25
C PRO A 44 -16.42 12.80 13.59
N GLN A 45 -17.51 13.36 14.12
CA GLN A 45 -18.15 14.55 13.54
C GLN A 45 -17.44 15.84 13.95
N ASN A 46 -16.78 15.82 15.11
CA ASN A 46 -15.99 16.93 15.63
C ASN A 46 -14.47 16.73 15.42
N LEU A 47 -14.07 15.82 14.52
CA LEU A 47 -12.68 15.68 14.15
C LEU A 47 -12.24 16.91 13.34
N ASP A 48 -11.15 17.54 13.76
CA ASP A 48 -10.52 18.62 12.99
C ASP A 48 -9.90 18.02 11.73
N LEU A 49 -10.65 18.08 10.63
CA LEU A 49 -10.20 17.60 9.32
C LEU A 49 -9.30 18.60 8.59
N THR A 50 -8.96 19.73 9.23
CA THR A 50 -8.06 20.73 8.68
C THR A 50 -6.62 20.33 9.00
N PRO A 51 -5.80 19.92 8.02
CA PRO A 51 -4.40 19.61 8.28
C PRO A 51 -3.68 20.85 8.82
N GLU A 52 -2.93 20.67 9.91
CA GLU A 52 -2.06 21.72 10.43
C GLU A 52 -1.09 22.19 9.34
N GLY A 53 -0.96 23.51 9.17
CA GLY A 53 -0.02 24.09 8.21
C GLY A 53 -0.56 24.26 6.79
N LEU A 54 -1.84 24.02 6.53
CA LEU A 54 -2.47 24.61 5.34
C LEU A 54 -2.62 26.12 5.57
N SER A 55 -1.89 26.92 4.79
CA SER A 55 -2.16 28.34 4.69
C SER A 55 -3.53 28.56 4.05
N ASP A 56 -4.35 29.47 4.58
CA ASP A 56 -5.52 30.05 3.89
C ASP A 56 -5.12 30.90 2.65
N GLU A 57 -3.86 30.81 2.21
CA GLU A 57 -3.38 31.46 1.01
C GLU A 57 -4.14 30.88 -0.19
N PRO A 58 -4.74 31.74 -1.04
CA PRO A 58 -5.39 31.26 -2.23
C PRO A 58 -4.39 30.47 -3.08
N ALA A 59 -4.87 29.39 -3.70
CA ALA A 59 -4.10 28.67 -4.68
C ALA A 59 -3.57 29.66 -5.74
N LYS A 60 -2.27 29.57 -6.03
CA LYS A 60 -1.66 30.36 -7.09
C LYS A 60 -2.24 29.89 -8.43
N GLU A 61 -2.51 30.83 -9.32
CA GLU A 61 -2.93 30.53 -10.68
C GLU A 61 -1.89 29.62 -11.33
N GLU A 62 -2.37 28.56 -12.00
CA GLU A 62 -1.50 27.65 -12.73
C GLU A 62 -0.78 28.42 -13.84
N ASP A 63 0.53 28.24 -13.94
CA ASP A 63 1.29 28.82 -15.05
C ASP A 63 0.81 28.12 -16.35
N PRO A 64 0.28 28.86 -17.35
CA PRO A 64 -0.15 28.26 -18.61
C PRO A 64 1.00 27.57 -19.36
N ASP A 65 2.25 27.90 -19.04
CA ASP A 65 3.45 27.26 -19.57
C ASP A 65 3.93 26.07 -18.68
N SER A 66 3.16 25.69 -17.64
CA SER A 66 3.48 24.57 -16.75
C SER A 66 3.43 23.23 -17.50
N VAL A 67 4.60 22.57 -17.57
CA VAL A 67 4.75 21.25 -18.19
C VAL A 67 4.41 20.11 -17.21
N ALA A 68 4.04 20.43 -15.97
CA ALA A 68 3.77 19.46 -14.92
C ALA A 68 2.46 18.71 -15.19
N LYS A 69 2.52 17.65 -16.00
CA LYS A 69 1.42 16.70 -16.16
C LYS A 69 1.46 15.67 -15.04
N PRO A 70 0.30 15.18 -14.57
CA PRO A 70 0.24 14.02 -13.69
C PRO A 70 0.94 12.83 -14.36
N GLU A 71 1.84 12.16 -13.66
CA GLU A 71 2.56 10.99 -14.19
C GLU A 71 1.67 9.73 -14.30
N ASN A 72 0.41 9.80 -13.85
CA ASN A 72 -0.58 8.73 -13.92
C ASN A 72 -1.50 8.87 -15.14
N SER A 73 -0.93 9.09 -16.33
CA SER A 73 -1.73 9.16 -17.56
C SER A 73 -1.94 7.80 -18.21
#